data_AF-A0A926ZHI1-F1
#
_entry.id   AF-A0A926ZHI1-F1
#
_cell.length_a   1.000
_cell.length_b   1.000
_cell.length_c   1.000
_cell.angle_alpha   90.00
_cell.angle_beta   90.00
_cell.angle_gamma   90.00
#
_symmetry.space_group_name_H-M   'P 1'
#
loop_
_entity.id
_entity.type
_entity.pdbx_description
1 polymer ?
#
loop_
_entity_poly.entity_id
_entity_poly.type
_entity_poly.pdbx_seq_one_letter_code
_entity_poly.pdbx_strand_id
1 'polypeptide(L)'
;MSKLLDFLTDIAINPKQQIAFARQPKTVADAFGLSEMDKALIESKSSAKIAAFFADKLTPLAEICNDPNPEDPFPDPDPEPEPEPSKQD
;
A
#
# COMPACT_ATOMS: atom_id res chain seq x y z
N MET A 1 2.94 -9.20 8.41
CA MET A 1 1.88 -8.27 7.95
C MET A 1 1.01 -7.89 9.14
N SER A 2 0.50 -6.65 9.19
CA SER A 2 -0.24 -6.13 10.34
C SER A 2 -1.64 -6.75 10.40
N LYS A 3 -1.97 -7.54 11.44
CA LYS A 3 -3.30 -8.16 11.62
C LYS A 3 -4.48 -7.18 11.49
N LEU A 4 -4.27 -5.94 11.92
CA LEU A 4 -5.26 -4.87 11.76
C LEU A 4 -5.50 -4.50 10.29
N LEU A 5 -4.46 -4.50 9.45
CA LEU A 5 -4.61 -4.22 8.02
C LEU A 5 -5.39 -5.35 7.34
N ASP A 6 -5.05 -6.61 7.66
CA ASP A 6 -5.75 -7.79 7.14
C ASP A 6 -7.24 -7.76 7.55
N PHE A 7 -7.51 -7.40 8.80
CA PHE A 7 -8.87 -7.23 9.32
C PHE A 7 -9.66 -6.14 8.60
N LEU A 8 -9.07 -4.95 8.43
CA LEU A 8 -9.74 -3.84 7.75
C LEU A 8 -9.96 -4.13 6.27
N THR A 9 -9.03 -4.83 5.64
CA THR A 9 -9.14 -5.26 4.24
C THR A 9 -10.24 -6.30 4.09
N ASP A 10 -10.28 -7.31 4.97
CA ASP A 10 -11.33 -8.34 4.97
C ASP A 10 -12.72 -7.73 5.17
N ILE A 11 -12.86 -6.78 6.10
CA ILE A 11 -14.12 -6.04 6.26
C ILE A 11 -14.44 -5.21 5.01
N ALA A 12 -13.47 -4.54 4.40
CA ALA A 12 -13.71 -3.70 3.23
C ALA A 12 -14.24 -4.51 2.04
N ILE A 13 -13.80 -5.76 1.86
CA ILE A 13 -14.21 -6.61 0.73
C ILE A 13 -15.40 -7.52 1.02
N ASN A 14 -15.62 -7.92 2.29
CA ASN A 14 -16.68 -8.87 2.65
C ASN A 14 -17.93 -8.17 3.23
N PRO A 15 -19.05 -8.05 2.48
CA PRO A 15 -20.25 -7.36 2.96
C PRO A 15 -20.89 -8.05 4.18
N LYS A 16 -20.75 -9.38 4.32
CA LYS A 16 -21.19 -10.11 5.52
C LYS A 16 -20.42 -9.67 6.76
N GLN A 17 -19.10 -9.45 6.63
CA GLN A 17 -18.24 -8.96 7.71
C GLN A 17 -18.57 -7.51 8.04
N GLN A 18 -18.89 -6.67 7.05
CA GLN A 18 -19.36 -5.29 7.32
C GLN A 18 -20.62 -5.26 8.17
N ILE A 19 -21.60 -6.11 7.87
CA ILE A 19 -22.84 -6.20 8.64
C ILE A 19 -22.58 -6.75 10.05
N ALA A 20 -21.74 -7.79 10.18
CA ALA A 20 -21.37 -8.36 11.46
C ALA A 20 -20.63 -7.33 12.33
N PHE A 21 -19.68 -6.62 11.74
CA PHE A 21 -18.88 -5.58 12.37
C PHE A 21 -19.74 -4.37 12.79
N ALA A 22 -20.71 -3.96 11.97
CA ALA A 22 -21.65 -2.89 12.31
C ALA A 22 -22.53 -3.25 13.53
N ARG A 23 -22.86 -4.53 13.70
CA ARG A 23 -23.66 -5.02 14.84
C ARG A 23 -22.81 -5.24 16.09
N GLN A 24 -21.65 -5.86 15.93
CA GLN A 24 -20.80 -6.29 17.04
C GLN A 24 -19.31 -6.10 16.71
N PRO A 25 -18.81 -4.85 16.74
CA PRO A 25 -17.43 -4.57 16.34
C PRO A 25 -16.41 -5.23 17.26
N LYS A 26 -16.69 -5.29 18.57
CA LYS A 26 -15.79 -5.92 19.57
C LYS A 26 -15.68 -7.43 19.38
N THR A 27 -16.81 -8.12 19.18
CA THR A 27 -16.84 -9.58 18.98
C THR A 27 -16.09 -9.97 17.71
N VAL A 28 -16.28 -9.21 16.63
CA VAL A 28 -15.61 -9.48 15.34
C VAL A 28 -14.11 -9.19 15.44
N ALA A 29 -13.72 -8.11 16.12
CA ALA A 29 -12.32 -7.81 16.41
C ALA A 29 -11.64 -8.85 17.31
N ASP A 30 -12.36 -9.39 18.30
CA ASP A 30 -11.86 -10.43 19.20
C ASP A 30 -11.70 -11.78 18.48
N ALA A 31 -12.69 -12.16 17.68
CA ALA A 31 -12.65 -13.37 16.86
C ALA A 31 -11.49 -13.36 15.84
N PHE A 32 -11.11 -12.17 15.34
CA PHE A 32 -9.97 -12.00 14.46
C PHE A 32 -8.61 -11.97 15.21
N GLY A 33 -8.63 -11.95 16.54
CA GLY A 33 -7.43 -11.96 17.38
C GLY A 33 -6.66 -10.63 17.36
N LEU A 34 -7.39 -9.51 17.29
CA LEU A 34 -6.79 -8.18 17.37
C LEU A 34 -6.28 -7.86 18.78
N SER A 35 -5.16 -7.13 18.84
CA SER A 35 -4.58 -6.65 20.10
C SER A 35 -5.49 -5.59 20.74
N GLU A 36 -5.30 -5.35 22.03
CA GLU A 36 -6.06 -4.34 22.78
C GLU A 36 -5.87 -2.92 22.20
N MET A 37 -4.65 -2.61 21.74
CA MET A 37 -4.37 -1.35 21.03
C MET A 37 -5.15 -1.22 19.71
N ASP A 38 -5.19 -2.29 18.92
CA ASP A 38 -5.91 -2.32 17.63
C ASP A 38 -7.42 -2.14 17.85
N LYS A 39 -7.96 -2.81 18.87
CA LYS A 39 -9.37 -2.67 19.30
C LYS A 39 -9.67 -1.23 19.73
N ALA A 40 -8.81 -0.61 20.53
CA ALA A 40 -8.97 0.78 20.95
C ALA A 40 -8.93 1.76 19.76
N LEU A 41 -8.09 1.48 18.76
CA LEU A 41 -7.99 2.29 17.54
C LEU A 41 -9.27 2.21 16.71
N ILE A 42 -9.84 1.02 16.57
CA ILE A 42 -11.12 0.79 15.90
C ILE A 42 -12.27 1.45 16.66
N GLU A 43 -12.31 1.31 17.99
CA GLU A 43 -13.32 1.92 18.86
C GLU A 43 -13.27 3.44 18.84
N SER A 44 -12.09 4.02 18.65
CA SER A 44 -11.92 5.46 18.49
C SER A 44 -12.68 6.01 17.28
N LYS A 45 -13.07 5.17 16.31
CA LYS A 45 -13.75 5.55 15.05
C LYS A 45 -13.09 6.72 14.30
N SER A 46 -11.82 6.99 14.60
CA SER A 46 -11.12 8.16 14.12
C SER A 46 -10.28 7.74 12.93
N SER A 47 -10.75 8.10 11.74
CA SER A 47 -10.03 7.87 10.48
C SER A 47 -8.63 8.47 10.54
N ALA A 48 -8.47 9.65 11.15
CA ALA A 48 -7.17 10.31 11.33
C ALA A 48 -6.20 9.48 12.20
N LYS A 49 -6.66 8.90 13.31
CA LYS A 49 -5.80 8.05 14.16
C LYS A 49 -5.44 6.73 13.47
N ILE A 50 -6.39 6.14 12.74
CA ILE A 50 -6.15 4.92 11.96
C ILE A 50 -5.11 5.21 10.87
N ALA A 51 -5.28 6.31 10.12
CA ALA A 51 -4.34 6.74 9.10
C ALA A 51 -2.93 7.01 9.68
N ALA A 52 -2.85 7.72 10.82
CA ALA A 52 -1.58 7.99 11.49
C ALA A 52 -0.86 6.71 11.96
N PHE A 53 -1.60 5.75 12.51
CA PHE A 53 -1.05 4.45 12.93
C PHE A 53 -0.47 3.65 11.75
N PHE A 54 -1.12 3.74 10.59
CA PHE A 54 -0.62 3.10 9.37
C PHE A 54 0.50 3.90 8.71
N ALA A 55 0.50 5.23 8.78
CA ALA A 55 1.60 6.05 8.28
C ALA A 55 2.92 5.72 9.00
N ASP A 56 2.87 5.50 10.31
CA ASP A 56 4.03 5.09 11.11
C ASP A 56 4.55 3.68 10.74
N LYS A 57 3.65 2.76 10.34
CA LYS A 57 3.98 1.38 9.96
C LYS A 57 4.27 1.15 8.47
N LEU A 58 3.77 2.02 7.59
CA LEU A 58 3.84 1.90 6.13
C LEU A 58 4.84 2.87 5.50
N THR A 59 5.59 3.64 6.29
CA THR A 59 6.71 4.46 5.84
C THR A 59 7.65 3.74 4.85
N PRO A 60 8.02 2.45 5.01
CA PRO A 60 8.86 1.79 4.00
C PRO A 60 8.14 1.42 2.68
N LEU A 61 6.81 1.53 2.58
CA LEU A 61 6.05 1.28 1.34
C LEU A 61 5.93 2.53 0.47
N ALA A 62 5.94 3.73 1.07
CA ALA A 62 5.87 4.99 0.34
C ALA A 62 7.20 5.37 -0.33
N GLU A 63 8.35 4.91 0.19
CA GLU A 63 9.65 5.12 -0.44
C GLU A 63 9.83 4.28 -1.72
N ILE A 64 9.14 3.15 -1.85
CA ILE A 64 9.29 2.25 -3.01
C ILE A 64 8.48 2.74 -4.23
N CYS A 65 7.38 3.45 -4.02
CA CYS A 65 6.54 3.96 -5.12
C CYS A 65 6.91 5.37 -5.59
N ASN A 66 7.88 6.02 -4.96
CA ASN A 66 8.29 7.40 -5.26
C ASN A 66 9.69 7.49 -5.87
N ASP A 67 10.17 6.39 -6.45
CA ASP A 67 11.31 6.42 -7.35
C ASP A 67 10.77 6.51 -8.80
N PRO A 68 10.62 7.71 -9.38
CA PRO A 68 10.19 7.86 -10.76
C PRO A 68 11.27 7.44 -11.77
N ASN A 69 12.41 6.86 -11.35
CA ASN A 69 13.43 6.42 -12.27
C ASN A 69 14.26 5.27 -11.68
N PRO A 70 13.90 3.98 -11.89
CA PRO A 70 14.94 2.96 -11.89
C PRO A 70 15.88 3.35 -13.02
N GLU A 71 17.02 3.97 -12.67
CA GLU A 71 18.06 4.29 -13.64
C GLU A 71 18.30 3.03 -14.48
N ASP A 72 18.02 3.13 -15.77
CA ASP A 72 18.17 2.03 -16.70
C ASP A 72 19.63 1.55 -16.60
N PRO A 73 19.89 0.31 -16.14
CA PRO A 73 21.25 -0.19 -15.98
C PRO A 73 21.96 -0.38 -17.33
N PHE A 74 21.23 -0.25 -18.44
CA PHE A 74 21.79 -0.22 -19.77
C PHE A 74 21.88 1.24 -20.26
N PRO A 75 23.07 1.86 -20.30
CA PRO A 75 23.24 3.05 -21.12
C PRO A 75 22.86 2.66 -22.55
N ASP A 76 21.89 3.37 -23.14
CA ASP A 76 21.52 3.17 -24.54
C ASP A 76 22.80 3.18 -25.39
N PRO A 77 23.02 2.14 -26.24
CA PRO A 77 24.17 2.13 -27.12
C PRO A 77 24.09 3.36 -28.03
N ASP A 78 25.18 4.13 -28.03
CA ASP A 78 25.37 5.33 -28.85
C ASP A 78 24.92 5.05 -30.30
N PRO A 79 23.98 5.82 -30.88
CA PRO A 79 23.56 5.58 -32.25
C PRO A 79 24.77 5.71 -33.19
N GLU A 80 25.00 4.67 -34.00
CA GLU A 80 26.04 4.70 -35.04
C GLU A 80 25.89 5.96 -35.92
N PRO A 81 26.99 6.63 -36.28
CA PRO A 81 26.93 7.79 -37.15
C PRO A 81 26.34 7.36 -38.50
N GLU A 82 25.34 8.12 -38.96
CA GLU A 82 24.74 7.93 -40.28
C GLU A 82 25.85 7.95 -41.36
N PRO A 83 25.85 7.02 -42.33
CA PRO A 83 26.84 7.04 -43.40
C PRO A 83 26.67 8.31 -44.23
N GLU A 84 27.74 9.08 -44.36
CA GLU A 84 27.76 10.29 -45.21
C GLU A 84 27.26 9.96 -46.61
N PRO A 85 26.42 10.83 -47.22
CA PRO A 85 25.97 10.60 -48.58
C PRO A 85 27.18 10.61 -49.51
N SER A 86 27.45 9.46 -50.13
CA SER A 86 28.43 9.33 -51.19
C SER A 86 28.10 10.32 -52.30
N LYS A 87 28.97 11.32 -52.50
CA LYS A 87 28.96 12.13 -53.71
C LYS A 87 29.27 11.20 -54.89
N GLN A 88 28.26 10.93 -55.70
CA GLN A 88 28.46 10.46 -57.08
C GLN A 88 28.18 11.63 -58.02
N ASP A 89 29.25 12.02 -58.72
CA ASP A 89 29.39 12.90 -59.91
C ASP A 89 28.56 14.20 -59.98
#